data_AF-A0A945R0B0-F1
#
_entry.id   AF-A0A945R0B0-F1
#
_cell.length_a   1.000
_cell.length_b   1.000
_cell.length_c   1.000
_cell.angle_alpha   90.00
_cell.angle_beta   90.00
_cell.angle_gamma   90.00
#
_symmetry.space_group_name_H-M   'P 1'
#
loop_
_entity.id
_entity.type
_entity.pdbx_description
1 polymer ?
#
loop_
_entity_poly.entity_id
_entity_poly.type
_entity_poly.pdbx_seq_one_letter_code
_entity_poly.pdbx_strand_id
1 'polypeptide(L)'
;TAFAADEADLLWANATIFVSPEHFGYMAGALKDFFERTFYPTENQVAGRSISIVIGTGLDGQGALASIRKICTGYRFKEVQPPIIVVGTPTEDDLTTCETLGATFAAGLEAGVF
;
A
#
# COMPACT_ATOMS: atom_id res chain seq x y z
N THR A 1 8.60 9.06 3.34
CA THR A 1 7.47 8.73 4.26
C THR A 1 6.19 9.25 3.64
N ALA A 2 5.01 8.81 4.08
CA ALA A 2 3.74 9.26 3.48
C ALA A 2 3.55 10.80 3.55
N PHE A 3 4.05 11.47 4.59
CA PHE A 3 4.04 12.94 4.68
C PHE A 3 4.96 13.64 3.67
N ALA A 4 6.07 12.99 3.28
CA ALA A 4 7.04 13.56 2.35
C ALA A 4 6.72 13.21 0.89
N ALA A 5 5.94 12.16 0.66
CA ALA A 5 5.54 11.75 -0.67
C ALA A 5 4.38 12.61 -1.20
N ASP A 6 4.34 12.83 -2.50
CA ASP A 6 3.34 13.65 -3.18
C ASP A 6 2.81 13.00 -4.48
N GLU A 7 2.02 13.77 -5.23
CA GLU A 7 1.45 13.33 -6.50
C GLU A 7 2.51 13.07 -7.57
N ALA A 8 3.65 13.77 -7.54
CA ALA A 8 4.72 13.59 -8.52
C ALA A 8 5.42 12.24 -8.29
N ASP A 9 5.69 11.88 -7.03
CA ASP A 9 6.19 10.55 -6.68
C ASP A 9 5.21 9.47 -7.13
N LEU A 10 3.92 9.67 -6.84
CA LEU A 10 2.89 8.72 -7.20
C LEU A 10 2.83 8.55 -8.72
N LEU A 11 2.87 9.64 -9.50
CA LEU A 11 2.85 9.62 -10.98
C LEU A 11 4.12 9.04 -11.59
N TRP A 12 5.28 9.26 -10.98
CA TRP A 12 6.55 8.70 -11.43
C TRP A 12 6.63 7.18 -11.27
N ALA A 13 6.09 6.64 -10.17
CA ALA A 13 6.18 5.21 -9.85
C ALA A 13 5.32 4.34 -10.79
N ASN A 14 5.86 3.23 -11.29
CA ASN A 14 5.07 2.27 -12.09
C ASN A 14 4.06 1.48 -11.23
N ALA A 15 4.33 1.36 -9.93
CA ALA A 15 3.54 0.61 -8.97
C ALA A 15 3.88 1.08 -7.55
N THR A 16 3.05 0.73 -6.55
CA THR A 16 3.22 1.26 -5.18
C THR A 16 2.87 0.22 -4.12
N ILE A 17 3.72 0.07 -3.11
CA ILE A 17 3.42 -0.71 -1.90
C ILE A 17 3.01 0.25 -0.80
N PHE A 18 1.78 0.15 -0.30
CA PHE A 18 1.29 0.95 0.81
C PHE A 18 1.55 0.24 2.14
N VAL A 19 2.27 0.89 3.04
CA VAL A 19 2.60 0.37 4.37
C VAL A 19 2.01 1.27 5.43
N SER A 20 1.24 0.70 6.36
CA SER A 20 0.59 1.47 7.44
C SER A 20 0.51 0.67 8.73
N PRO A 21 0.81 1.26 9.90
CA PRO A 21 0.30 0.70 11.14
C PRO A 21 -1.23 0.85 11.22
N GLU A 22 -1.88 0.02 12.03
CA GLU A 22 -3.26 0.20 12.45
C GLU A 22 -3.33 1.14 13.65
N HIS A 23 -4.19 2.16 13.57
CA HIS A 23 -4.51 3.06 14.66
C HIS A 23 -6.03 3.04 14.88
N PHE A 24 -6.46 2.43 15.99
CA PHE A 24 -7.87 2.29 16.36
C PHE A 24 -8.74 1.70 15.22
N GLY A 25 -8.28 0.62 14.57
CA GLY A 25 -9.00 -0.02 13.47
C GLY A 25 -8.97 0.76 12.14
N TYR A 26 -8.10 1.77 12.00
CA TYR A 26 -7.95 2.56 10.78
C TYR A 26 -6.49 2.66 10.34
N MET A 27 -6.25 3.09 9.09
CA MET A 27 -4.90 3.39 8.62
C MET A 27 -4.27 4.56 9.40
N ALA A 28 -2.95 4.68 9.36
CA ALA A 28 -2.24 5.81 9.94
C ALA A 28 -2.65 7.12 9.27
N GLY A 29 -2.77 8.18 10.06
CA GLY A 29 -3.14 9.52 9.56
C GLY A 29 -2.20 10.03 8.46
N ALA A 30 -0.92 9.64 8.48
CA ALA A 30 0.03 9.98 7.43
C ALA A 30 -0.33 9.40 6.05
N LEU A 31 -0.81 8.15 6.01
CA LEU A 31 -1.23 7.52 4.76
C LEU A 31 -2.56 8.08 4.28
N LYS A 32 -3.48 8.36 5.22
CA LYS A 32 -4.74 9.06 4.91
C LYS A 32 -4.46 10.44 4.29
N ASP A 33 -3.59 11.24 4.91
CA ASP A 33 -3.19 12.57 4.42
C ASP A 33 -2.60 12.48 3.00
N PHE A 34 -1.69 11.53 2.77
CA PHE A 34 -1.15 11.27 1.42
C PHE A 34 -2.29 11.04 0.42
N PHE A 35 -3.21 10.12 0.72
CA PHE A 35 -4.33 9.85 -0.18
C PHE A 35 -5.23 11.07 -0.42
N GLU A 36 -5.48 11.91 0.58
CA GLU A 36 -6.29 13.12 0.44
C GLU A 36 -5.61 14.16 -0.46
N ARG A 37 -4.29 14.35 -0.31
CA ARG A 37 -3.52 15.28 -1.14
C ARG A 37 -3.39 14.81 -2.58
N THR A 38 -3.21 13.52 -2.82
CA THR A 38 -2.88 13.00 -4.16
C THR A 38 -4.08 12.55 -4.99
N PHE A 39 -5.29 12.42 -4.41
CA PHE A 39 -6.44 11.80 -5.10
C PHE A 39 -6.84 12.56 -6.36
N TYR A 40 -7.25 13.81 -6.22
CA TYR A 40 -7.71 14.61 -7.36
C TYR A 40 -6.58 14.96 -8.35
N PRO A 41 -5.36 15.31 -7.90
CA PRO A 41 -4.25 15.58 -8.83
C PRO A 41 -3.87 14.41 -9.73
N THR A 42 -4.13 13.16 -9.30
CA THR A 42 -3.75 11.95 -10.04
C THR A 42 -4.96 11.17 -10.59
N GLU A 43 -6.15 11.75 -10.51
CA GLU A 43 -7.39 11.08 -10.91
C GLU A 43 -7.31 10.58 -12.37
N ASN A 44 -7.67 9.32 -12.58
CA ASN A 44 -7.56 8.57 -13.85
C ASN A 44 -6.14 8.37 -14.43
N GLN A 45 -5.10 9.05 -13.92
CA GLN A 45 -3.73 8.94 -14.42
C GLN A 45 -3.01 7.70 -13.89
N VAL A 46 -3.43 7.22 -12.72
CA VAL A 46 -2.84 6.07 -12.02
C VAL A 46 -3.76 4.84 -12.01
N ALA A 47 -4.84 4.89 -12.79
CA ALA A 47 -5.78 3.79 -12.92
C ALA A 47 -5.08 2.53 -13.48
N GLY A 48 -5.37 1.38 -12.87
CA GLY A 48 -4.77 0.10 -13.22
C GLY A 48 -3.36 -0.11 -12.66
N ARG A 49 -2.72 0.88 -12.03
CA ARG A 49 -1.38 0.69 -11.44
C ARG A 49 -1.42 -0.37 -10.35
N SER A 50 -0.42 -1.23 -10.37
CA SER A 50 -0.27 -2.36 -9.47
C SER A 50 0.07 -1.87 -8.07
N ILE A 51 -0.58 -2.45 -7.07
CA ILE A 51 -0.33 -2.15 -5.66
C ILE A 51 -0.23 -3.42 -4.82
N SER A 52 0.44 -3.29 -3.69
CA SER A 52 0.40 -4.25 -2.58
C SER A 52 0.24 -3.49 -1.26
N ILE A 53 -0.25 -4.15 -0.21
CA ILE A 53 -0.56 -3.53 1.08
C ILE A 53 0.11 -4.32 2.21
N VAL A 54 0.77 -3.61 3.13
CA VAL A 54 1.37 -4.18 4.34
C VAL A 54 0.86 -3.42 5.56
N ILE A 55 0.40 -4.15 6.57
CA ILE A 55 -0.15 -3.59 7.80
C ILE A 55 0.58 -4.12 9.02
N GLY A 56 1.03 -3.22 9.88
CA GLY A 56 1.45 -3.57 11.24
C GLY A 56 0.31 -3.30 12.23
N THR A 57 -0.04 -4.25 13.08
CA THR A 57 -1.16 -4.09 14.01
C THR A 57 -0.86 -4.72 15.37
N GLY A 58 -1.50 -4.22 16.43
CA GLY A 58 -1.56 -4.93 17.71
C GLY A 58 -2.77 -5.86 17.82
N LEU A 59 -3.67 -5.86 16.82
CA LEU A 59 -4.93 -6.60 16.77
C LEU A 59 -5.02 -7.39 15.46
N ASP A 60 -6.08 -7.22 14.65
CA ASP A 60 -6.33 -8.04 13.45
C ASP A 60 -6.00 -7.36 12.11
N GLY A 61 -5.78 -6.04 12.08
CA GLY A 61 -5.40 -5.29 10.88
C GLY A 61 -6.53 -5.07 9.87
N GLN A 62 -7.71 -5.67 10.07
CA GLN A 62 -8.74 -5.75 9.04
C GLN A 62 -9.41 -4.39 8.78
N GLY A 63 -9.61 -3.59 9.83
CA GLY A 63 -10.16 -2.25 9.69
C GLY A 63 -9.25 -1.32 8.88
N ALA A 64 -7.94 -1.35 9.17
CA ALA A 64 -6.95 -0.62 8.39
C ALA A 64 -6.93 -1.10 6.93
N LEU A 65 -6.91 -2.42 6.70
CA LEU A 65 -6.91 -3.01 5.35
C LEU A 65 -8.14 -2.59 4.55
N ALA A 66 -9.32 -2.70 5.14
CA ALA A 66 -10.58 -2.31 4.51
C ALA A 66 -10.59 -0.82 4.17
N SER A 67 -10.07 0.03 5.06
CA SER A 67 -10.00 1.47 4.84
C SER A 67 -9.07 1.85 3.67
N ILE A 68 -7.89 1.22 3.58
CA ILE A 68 -6.94 1.45 2.48
C ILE A 68 -7.56 0.96 1.16
N ARG A 69 -8.10 -0.27 1.12
CA ARG A 69 -8.74 -0.83 -0.08
C ARG A 69 -9.90 0.02 -0.60
N LYS A 70 -10.71 0.59 0.30
CA LYS A 70 -11.80 1.50 -0.07
C LYS A 70 -11.28 2.72 -0.83
N ILE A 71 -10.19 3.32 -0.37
CA ILE A 71 -9.56 4.46 -1.05
C ILE A 71 -8.90 4.01 -2.36
N CYS A 72 -8.14 2.92 -2.37
CA CYS A 72 -7.49 2.38 -3.56
C CYS A 72 -8.48 2.02 -4.68
N THR A 73 -9.71 1.64 -4.33
CA THR A 73 -10.81 1.45 -5.30
C THR A 73 -11.17 2.75 -6.02
N GLY A 74 -11.16 3.89 -5.32
CA GLY A 74 -11.36 5.21 -5.92
C GLY A 74 -10.27 5.57 -6.94
N TYR A 75 -9.01 5.25 -6.63
CA TYR A 75 -7.89 5.38 -7.56
C TYR A 75 -7.91 4.39 -8.74
N ARG A 76 -8.74 3.34 -8.64
CA ARG A 76 -8.76 2.19 -9.55
C ARG A 76 -7.43 1.45 -9.62
N PHE A 77 -6.72 1.37 -8.50
CA PHE A 77 -5.52 0.55 -8.41
C PHE A 77 -5.84 -0.94 -8.56
N LYS A 78 -4.85 -1.71 -8.99
CA LYS A 78 -4.93 -3.17 -9.10
C LYS A 78 -4.11 -3.79 -7.98
N GLU A 79 -4.76 -4.37 -6.99
CA GLU A 79 -4.06 -5.15 -5.95
C GLU A 79 -3.58 -6.47 -6.57
N VAL A 80 -2.26 -6.67 -6.66
CA VAL A 80 -1.66 -7.79 -7.42
C VAL A 80 -1.15 -8.93 -6.56
N GLN A 81 -1.06 -8.73 -5.25
CA GLN A 81 -0.61 -9.73 -4.29
C GLN A 81 -1.48 -9.67 -3.02
N PRO A 82 -1.63 -10.79 -2.28
CA PRO A 82 -2.30 -10.77 -0.99
C PRO A 82 -1.63 -9.77 -0.02
N PRO A 83 -2.41 -9.10 0.85
CA PRO A 83 -1.85 -8.18 1.82
C PRO A 83 -1.08 -8.94 2.90
N ILE A 84 -0.04 -8.30 3.44
CA ILE A 84 0.67 -8.80 4.61
C ILE A 84 0.12 -8.09 5.85
N ILE A 85 -0.24 -8.84 6.88
CA ILE A 85 -0.64 -8.31 8.18
C ILE A 85 0.30 -8.88 9.23
N VAL A 86 1.11 -8.03 9.82
CA VAL A 86 2.04 -8.36 10.90
C VAL A 86 1.39 -7.97 12.22
N VAL A 87 1.16 -8.97 13.08
CA VAL A 87 0.56 -8.78 14.41
C VAL A 87 1.65 -8.75 15.47
N GLY A 88 1.72 -7.66 16.23
CA GLY A 88 2.71 -7.47 17.28
C GLY A 88 4.05 -6.96 16.75
N THR A 89 5.15 -7.38 17.40
CA THR A 89 6.50 -7.00 16.98
C THR A 89 6.91 -7.87 15.79
N PRO A 90 7.38 -7.29 14.67
CA PRO A 90 7.81 -8.05 13.51
C PRO A 90 8.87 -9.10 13.85
N THR A 91 8.65 -10.33 13.40
CA THR A 91 9.60 -11.43 13.48
C THR A 91 10.52 -11.46 12.25
N GLU A 92 11.57 -12.28 12.28
CA GLU A 92 12.43 -12.51 11.10
C GLU A 92 11.63 -13.09 9.91
N ASP A 93 10.62 -13.93 10.18
CA ASP A 93 9.74 -14.49 9.15
C ASP A 93 8.85 -13.40 8.52
N ASP A 94 8.35 -12.46 9.31
CA ASP A 94 7.59 -11.30 8.79
C ASP A 94 8.45 -10.43 7.89
N LEU A 95 9.70 -10.18 8.29
CA LEU A 95 10.67 -9.42 7.50
C LEU A 95 11.00 -10.16 6.19
N THR A 96 11.26 -11.45 6.26
CA THR A 96 11.51 -12.31 5.09
C THR A 96 10.31 -12.31 4.13
N THR A 97 9.09 -12.32 4.67
CA THR A 97 7.85 -12.23 3.88
C THR A 97 7.75 -10.87 3.18
N CYS A 98 8.09 -9.77 3.85
CA CYS A 98 8.12 -8.43 3.26
C CYS A 98 9.22 -8.29 2.18
N GLU A 99 10.40 -8.88 2.40
CA GLU A 99 11.47 -8.92 1.40
C GLU A 99 11.03 -9.71 0.15
N THR A 100 10.39 -10.85 0.36
CA THR A 100 9.83 -11.68 -0.72
C THR A 100 8.74 -10.94 -1.50
N LEU A 101 7.87 -10.19 -0.81
CA LEU A 101 6.90 -9.30 -1.44
C LEU A 101 7.59 -8.32 -2.37
N GLY A 102 8.59 -7.58 -1.87
CA GLY A 102 9.33 -6.60 -2.68
C GLY A 102 9.99 -7.22 -3.91
N ALA A 103 10.68 -8.35 -3.74
CA ALA A 103 11.35 -9.06 -4.82
C ALA A 103 10.37 -9.55 -5.90
N THR A 104 9.26 -10.17 -5.48
CA THR A 104 8.24 -10.71 -6.40
C THR A 104 7.42 -9.59 -7.05
N PHE A 105 7.18 -8.48 -6.35
CA PHE A 105 6.51 -7.30 -6.88
C PHE A 105 7.33 -6.68 -8.01
N ALA A 106 8.63 -6.47 -7.77
CA ALA A 106 9.57 -5.96 -8.79
C ALA A 106 9.67 -6.91 -9.99
N ALA A 107 9.84 -8.22 -9.76
CA ALA A 107 9.94 -9.20 -10.84
C ALA A 107 8.65 -9.26 -11.69
N GLY A 108 7.48 -9.19 -11.06
CA GLY A 108 6.21 -9.20 -11.80
C GLY A 108 5.96 -7.94 -12.63
N LEU A 109 6.48 -6.78 -12.19
CA LEU A 109 6.48 -5.55 -12.99
C LEU A 109 7.41 -5.65 -14.18
N GLU A 110 8.64 -6.15 -13.99
CA GLU A 110 9.62 -6.35 -15.06
C GLU A 110 9.09 -7.33 -16.13
N ALA A 111 8.44 -8.41 -15.70
CA ALA A 111 7.86 -9.41 -16.59
C ALA A 111 6.55 -8.96 -17.27
N GLY A 112 5.98 -7.80 -16.90
CA GLY A 112 4.70 -7.32 -17.43
C GLY A 112 3.49 -8.17 -17.03
N VAL A 113 3.59 -8.90 -15.90
CA VAL A 113 2.51 -9.74 -15.36
C VAL A 113 1.50 -8.91 -14.55
N PHE A 114 1.96 -7.77 -14.02
CA PHE A 114 1.18 -6.87 -13.17
C PHE A 114 0.64 -5.66 -13.90
#